data_AF-K8XVV6-F1
#
_entry.id   AF-K8XVV6-F1
#
_cell.length_a   1.000
_cell.length_b   1.000
_cell.length_c   1.000
_cell.angle_alpha   90.00
_cell.angle_beta   90.00
_cell.angle_gamma   90.00
#
_symmetry.space_group_name_H-M   'P 1'
#
loop_
_entity.id
_entity.type
_entity.pdbx_description
1 polymer ?
#
loop_
_entity_poly.entity_id
_entity_poly.type
_entity_poly.pdbx_seq_one_letter_code
_entity_poly.pdbx_strand_id
1 'polypeptide(L)'
;MKKSFLIAILGFLLIVVFGLIVLDTKLYELKVTLEKRKLFNFSFSSEILRSKFESILSNKENIRAEMNLNNLQSSLIESNQLEKFSVGILQNFGSVLINSVRFVTGKPPIDFEISSTKIRLLEHSFTLERNQAYKEAYQAYGKSLKTFAKGTDESGFILLHQGFCLAAQGEFDHALKDLESVLENNPGTVFANDAAILMAVVQKSKQSAKEIEENFDSPESRARAYFAKGNYPKVLEEFAKSNMTSAEMKYIQAYSFEKTGNQNVAITEYAKLAFSNTDKEIAIKANRRLMMLGHYYNAGNEIAKISDKNAERLGDTSEASEIKASSEKLKRTNTEENLSNSDKTNRIDEKKSLLSSEIQEVVSKSEAFLKKAEEEKKAEAKNYIAIQVSDSVPVYGDKIIIDGDETKLFSAHFPITLATYTIESITVMKNSVKNSHKLLFVQNKEKIPFLKAIFEDDQSITLIEKNSKKKINLNSPIQIELSK
;
A
#
# COMPACT_ATOMS: atom_id res chain seq x y z
N MET A 1 -40.85 -7.24 -71.60
CA MET A 1 -40.55 -6.05 -70.76
C MET A 1 -41.00 -6.20 -69.30
N LYS A 2 -42.26 -6.56 -68.98
CA LYS A 2 -42.75 -6.67 -67.59
C LYS A 2 -41.94 -7.60 -66.67
N LYS A 3 -41.48 -8.77 -67.16
CA LYS A 3 -40.65 -9.70 -66.37
C LYS A 3 -39.24 -9.15 -66.05
N SER A 4 -38.62 -8.45 -67.00
CA SER A 4 -37.29 -7.84 -66.80
C SER A 4 -37.37 -6.65 -65.82
N PHE A 5 -38.43 -5.85 -65.91
CA PHE A 5 -38.68 -4.78 -64.94
C PHE A 5 -38.92 -5.31 -63.52
N LEU A 6 -39.65 -6.42 -63.39
CA LEU A 6 -39.92 -7.05 -62.10
C LEU A 6 -38.66 -7.68 -61.50
N ILE A 7 -37.80 -8.30 -62.32
CA ILE A 7 -36.47 -8.80 -61.90
C ILE A 7 -35.56 -7.64 -61.47
N ALA A 8 -35.56 -6.53 -62.19
CA ALA A 8 -34.76 -5.35 -61.83
C ALA A 8 -35.23 -4.73 -60.50
N ILE A 9 -36.54 -4.61 -60.28
CA ILE A 9 -37.10 -4.15 -59.00
C ILE A 9 -36.73 -5.11 -57.87
N LEU A 10 -36.89 -6.43 -58.08
CA LEU A 10 -36.56 -7.43 -57.08
C LEU A 10 -35.07 -7.40 -56.74
N GLY A 11 -34.20 -7.28 -57.74
CA GLY A 11 -32.76 -7.16 -57.56
C GLY A 11 -32.37 -5.89 -56.81
N PHE A 12 -32.98 -4.75 -57.15
CA PHE A 12 -32.75 -3.49 -56.44
C PHE A 12 -33.19 -3.57 -54.97
N LEU A 13 -34.38 -4.13 -54.70
CA LEU A 13 -34.91 -4.27 -53.34
C LEU A 13 -34.04 -5.20 -52.49
N LEU A 14 -33.51 -6.26 -53.11
CA LEU A 14 -32.57 -7.19 -52.48
C LEU A 14 -31.25 -6.45 -52.13
N ILE A 15 -30.68 -5.66 -53.05
CA ILE A 15 -29.50 -4.83 -52.77
C ILE A 15 -29.74 -3.87 -51.59
N VAL A 16 -30.91 -3.22 -51.52
CA VAL A 16 -31.26 -2.31 -50.41
C VAL A 16 -31.30 -3.05 -49.07
N VAL A 17 -31.93 -4.23 -49.02
CA VAL A 17 -32.01 -5.05 -47.80
C VAL A 17 -30.61 -5.50 -47.35
N PHE A 18 -29.77 -5.98 -48.27
CA PHE A 18 -28.37 -6.32 -47.95
C PHE A 18 -27.57 -5.11 -47.47
N GLY A 19 -27.77 -3.95 -48.10
CA GLY A 19 -27.15 -2.68 -47.68
C GLY A 19 -27.51 -2.29 -46.26
N LEU A 20 -28.79 -2.42 -45.88
CA LEU A 20 -29.26 -2.15 -44.51
C LEU A 20 -28.69 -3.13 -43.49
N ILE A 21 -28.59 -4.43 -43.82
CA ILE A 21 -27.99 -5.44 -42.94
C ILE A 21 -26.50 -5.15 -42.71
N VAL A 22 -25.77 -4.79 -43.76
CA VAL A 22 -24.35 -4.43 -43.66
C VAL A 22 -24.17 -3.15 -42.83
N LEU A 23 -25.02 -2.14 -43.02
CA LEU A 23 -24.97 -0.89 -42.24
C LEU A 23 -25.24 -1.15 -40.76
N ASP A 24 -26.28 -1.91 -40.42
CA ASP A 24 -26.62 -2.27 -39.04
C ASP A 24 -25.48 -3.06 -38.37
N THR A 25 -24.91 -4.03 -39.08
CA THR A 25 -23.76 -4.80 -38.58
C THR A 25 -22.53 -3.92 -38.37
N LYS A 26 -22.30 -2.92 -39.24
CA LYS A 26 -21.20 -1.96 -39.10
C LYS A 26 -21.40 -0.99 -37.93
N LEU A 27 -22.64 -0.56 -37.67
CA LEU A 27 -22.96 0.23 -36.49
C LEU A 27 -22.78 -0.58 -35.21
N TYR A 28 -23.17 -1.86 -35.22
CA TYR A 28 -22.93 -2.78 -34.11
C TYR A 28 -21.43 -3.01 -33.86
N GLU A 29 -20.63 -3.20 -34.92
CA GLU A 29 -19.16 -3.27 -34.85
C GLU A 29 -18.57 -2.01 -34.19
N LEU A 30 -19.06 -0.84 -34.60
CA LEU A 30 -18.61 0.44 -34.05
C LEU A 30 -18.94 0.52 -32.55
N LYS A 31 -20.16 0.12 -32.14
CA LYS A 31 -20.57 0.10 -30.73
C LYS A 31 -19.67 -0.84 -29.91
N VAL A 32 -19.44 -2.06 -30.40
CA VAL A 32 -18.53 -3.04 -29.77
C VAL A 32 -17.11 -2.50 -29.67
N THR A 33 -16.60 -1.87 -30.73
CA THR A 33 -15.25 -1.30 -30.76
C THR A 33 -15.10 -0.12 -29.79
N LEU A 34 -16.12 0.75 -29.71
CA LEU A 34 -16.14 1.87 -28.78
C LEU A 34 -16.16 1.38 -27.33
N GLU A 35 -16.95 0.36 -27.01
CA GLU A 35 -16.96 -0.22 -25.66
C GLU A 35 -15.63 -0.91 -25.33
N LYS A 36 -15.05 -1.70 -26.24
CA LYS A 36 -13.70 -2.26 -26.04
C LYS A 36 -12.65 -1.18 -25.77
N ARG A 37 -12.71 -0.05 -26.49
CA ARG A 37 -11.81 1.09 -26.29
C ARG A 37 -12.04 1.80 -24.97
N LYS A 38 -13.28 1.95 -24.52
CA LYS A 38 -13.58 2.47 -23.17
C LYS A 38 -13.02 1.55 -22.10
N LEU A 39 -13.19 0.24 -22.27
CA LEU A 39 -12.90 -0.77 -21.26
C LEU A 39 -11.40 -0.99 -21.05
N PHE A 40 -10.59 -0.88 -22.11
CA PHE A 40 -9.16 -1.14 -22.00
C PHE A 40 -8.26 0.04 -22.32
N ASN A 41 -8.80 1.14 -22.88
CA ASN A 41 -8.07 2.30 -23.42
C ASN A 41 -6.59 2.00 -23.67
N PHE A 42 -6.33 1.05 -24.58
CA PHE A 42 -5.07 0.33 -24.59
C PHE A 42 -3.86 1.25 -24.80
N SER A 43 -4.04 2.33 -25.55
CA SER A 43 -3.04 3.39 -25.71
C SER A 43 -2.72 4.08 -24.39
N PHE A 44 -3.73 4.43 -23.59
CA PHE A 44 -3.52 5.04 -22.28
C PHE A 44 -2.87 4.04 -21.30
N SER A 45 -3.27 2.77 -21.33
CA SER A 45 -2.62 1.73 -20.51
C SER A 45 -1.15 1.55 -20.88
N SER A 46 -0.82 1.58 -22.18
CA SER A 46 0.54 1.47 -22.68
C SER A 46 1.41 2.68 -22.26
N GLU A 47 0.87 3.90 -22.34
CA GLU A 47 1.53 5.11 -21.84
C GLU A 47 1.80 5.06 -20.34
N ILE A 48 0.84 4.58 -19.54
CA ILE A 48 1.03 4.41 -18.10
C ILE A 48 2.07 3.34 -17.80
N LEU A 49 2.05 2.21 -18.53
CA LEU A 49 3.05 1.15 -18.40
C LEU A 49 4.46 1.69 -18.63
N ARG A 50 4.63 2.48 -19.71
CA ARG A 50 5.89 3.15 -20.00
C ARG A 50 6.31 4.09 -18.87
N SER A 51 5.40 4.93 -18.38
CA SER A 51 5.69 5.83 -17.27
C SER A 51 6.11 5.07 -16.00
N LYS A 52 5.44 3.95 -15.71
CA LYS A 52 5.79 3.05 -14.60
C LYS A 52 7.20 2.48 -14.77
N PHE A 53 7.54 2.04 -15.98
CA PHE A 53 8.85 1.48 -16.28
C PHE A 53 9.97 2.52 -16.18
N GLU A 54 9.77 3.71 -16.73
CA GLU A 54 10.70 4.84 -16.59
C GLU A 54 10.86 5.26 -15.12
N SER A 55 9.79 5.22 -14.33
CA SER A 55 9.85 5.50 -12.88
C SER A 55 10.67 4.47 -12.12
N ILE A 56 10.51 3.17 -12.44
CA ILE A 56 11.29 2.08 -11.83
C ILE A 56 12.78 2.30 -12.10
N LEU A 57 13.17 2.62 -13.34
CA LEU A 57 14.58 2.73 -13.73
C LEU A 57 15.24 4.05 -13.36
N SER A 58 14.47 5.12 -13.17
CA SER A 58 15.02 6.39 -12.68
C SER A 58 15.19 6.43 -11.16
N ASN A 59 14.75 5.39 -10.45
CA ASN A 59 14.76 5.27 -8.99
C ASN A 59 14.29 6.56 -8.27
N LYS A 60 13.30 7.25 -8.84
CA LYS A 60 12.70 8.40 -8.19
C LYS A 60 11.74 7.86 -7.13
N GLU A 61 12.24 7.64 -5.91
CA GLU A 61 11.41 7.35 -4.74
C GLU A 61 10.45 8.51 -4.46
N ASN A 62 9.36 8.56 -5.21
CA ASN A 62 8.34 9.59 -5.15
C ASN A 62 6.99 8.90 -5.00
N ILE A 63 6.63 8.66 -3.73
CA ILE A 63 5.37 8.00 -3.36
C ILE A 63 4.17 8.73 -3.97
N ARG A 64 4.19 10.07 -4.06
CA ARG A 64 3.09 10.84 -4.66
C ARG A 64 2.93 10.58 -6.16
N ALA A 65 4.05 10.51 -6.89
CA ALA A 65 4.02 10.14 -8.30
C ALA A 65 3.51 8.69 -8.49
N GLU A 66 3.95 7.76 -7.63
CA GLU A 66 3.50 6.37 -7.63
C GLU A 66 2.00 6.25 -7.30
N MET A 67 1.49 7.02 -6.33
CA MET A 67 0.06 7.09 -6.00
C MET A 67 -0.76 7.63 -7.16
N ASN A 68 -0.31 8.71 -7.79
CA ASN A 68 -0.98 9.30 -8.95
C ASN A 68 -1.06 8.29 -10.11
N LEU A 69 0.06 7.61 -10.40
CA LEU A 69 0.11 6.58 -11.42
C LEU A 69 -0.87 5.43 -11.11
N ASN A 70 -0.91 4.94 -9.87
CA ASN A 70 -1.85 3.90 -9.48
C ASN A 70 -3.31 4.35 -9.56
N ASN A 71 -3.61 5.61 -9.23
CA ASN A 71 -4.95 6.18 -9.37
C ASN A 71 -5.37 6.21 -10.86
N LEU A 72 -4.46 6.59 -11.77
CA LEU A 72 -4.70 6.53 -13.21
C LEU A 72 -4.91 5.09 -13.69
N GLN A 73 -4.10 4.13 -13.22
CA GLN A 73 -4.28 2.71 -13.55
C GLN A 73 -5.62 2.16 -13.05
N SER A 74 -6.14 2.64 -11.92
CA SER A 74 -7.44 2.16 -11.43
C SER A 74 -8.60 2.65 -12.30
N SER A 75 -8.48 3.82 -12.94
CA SER A 75 -9.50 4.30 -13.87
C SER A 75 -9.60 3.47 -15.16
N LEU A 76 -8.63 2.59 -15.41
CA LEU A 76 -8.64 1.66 -16.54
C LEU A 76 -9.43 0.37 -16.27
N ILE A 77 -9.69 0.00 -15.00
CA ILE A 77 -10.32 -1.29 -14.63
C ILE A 77 -11.77 -1.08 -14.17
N GLU A 78 -12.57 -0.37 -14.96
CA GLU A 78 -14.00 -0.16 -14.68
C GLU A 78 -14.84 -1.04 -15.61
N SER A 79 -14.85 -2.35 -15.33
CA SER A 79 -15.49 -3.37 -16.19
C SER A 79 -16.85 -3.87 -15.69
N ASN A 80 -17.31 -3.40 -14.53
CA ASN A 80 -18.55 -3.90 -13.92
C ASN A 80 -19.82 -3.45 -14.68
N GLN A 81 -19.72 -2.51 -15.61
CA GLN A 81 -20.81 -2.07 -16.49
C GLN A 81 -20.78 -2.73 -17.89
N LEU A 82 -20.27 -3.96 -18.01
CA LEU A 82 -20.33 -4.69 -19.29
C LEU A 82 -21.78 -4.92 -19.73
N GLU A 83 -22.28 -4.06 -20.65
CA GLU A 83 -23.47 -4.37 -21.45
C GLU A 83 -23.24 -5.74 -22.11
N LYS A 84 -24.16 -6.69 -21.90
CA LYS A 84 -24.10 -7.97 -22.60
C LYS A 84 -24.46 -7.75 -24.06
N PHE A 85 -23.44 -7.66 -24.91
CA PHE A 85 -23.59 -7.62 -26.35
C PHE A 85 -23.93 -9.02 -26.88
N SER A 86 -25.22 -9.29 -27.08
CA SER A 86 -25.68 -10.50 -27.80
C SER A 86 -25.94 -10.17 -29.26
N VAL A 87 -25.33 -10.92 -30.17
CA VAL A 87 -25.52 -10.75 -31.61
C VAL A 87 -26.92 -11.30 -31.99
N GLY A 88 -27.78 -10.46 -32.56
CA GLY A 88 -29.05 -10.91 -33.12
C GLY A 88 -28.88 -11.67 -34.43
N ILE A 89 -29.95 -12.33 -34.90
CA ILE A 89 -29.92 -13.19 -36.11
C ILE A 89 -29.48 -12.42 -37.36
N LEU A 90 -29.95 -11.18 -37.51
CA LEU A 90 -29.58 -10.29 -38.63
C LEU A 90 -28.10 -9.89 -38.57
N GLN A 91 -27.59 -9.60 -37.38
CA GLN A 91 -26.19 -9.24 -37.17
C GLN A 91 -25.25 -10.45 -37.36
N ASN A 92 -25.69 -11.66 -37.03
CA ASN A 92 -24.94 -12.89 -37.33
C ASN A 92 -24.80 -13.10 -38.84
N PHE A 93 -25.89 -12.93 -39.59
CA PHE A 93 -25.86 -13.04 -41.05
C PHE A 93 -24.98 -11.96 -41.67
N GLY A 94 -25.10 -10.71 -41.22
CA GLY A 94 -24.24 -9.61 -41.65
C GLY A 94 -22.76 -9.84 -41.30
N SER A 95 -22.46 -10.44 -40.15
CA SER A 95 -21.11 -10.78 -39.72
C SER A 95 -20.47 -11.82 -40.66
N VAL A 96 -21.22 -12.85 -41.05
CA VAL A 96 -20.78 -13.85 -42.03
C VAL A 96 -20.48 -13.20 -43.39
N LEU A 97 -21.36 -12.32 -43.86
CA LEU A 97 -21.15 -11.61 -45.13
C LEU A 97 -19.89 -10.73 -45.08
N ILE A 98 -19.73 -9.92 -44.03
CA ILE A 98 -18.59 -9.03 -43.86
C ILE A 98 -17.29 -9.83 -43.76
N ASN A 99 -17.27 -10.90 -42.97
CA ASN A 99 -16.07 -11.74 -42.82
C ASN A 99 -15.74 -12.51 -44.12
N SER A 100 -16.74 -12.88 -44.91
CA SER A 100 -16.52 -13.47 -46.24
C SER A 100 -15.83 -12.49 -47.19
N VAL A 101 -16.29 -11.23 -47.23
CA VAL A 101 -15.64 -10.18 -48.03
C VAL A 101 -14.24 -9.87 -47.51
N ARG A 102 -14.03 -9.83 -46.18
CA ARG A 102 -12.71 -9.61 -45.58
C ARG A 102 -11.75 -10.73 -45.92
N PHE A 103 -12.20 -11.98 -45.88
CA PHE A 103 -11.40 -13.13 -46.31
C PHE A 103 -10.96 -13.01 -47.78
N VAL A 104 -11.89 -12.69 -48.69
CA VAL A 104 -11.57 -12.48 -50.12
C VAL A 104 -10.60 -11.31 -50.33
N THR A 105 -10.66 -10.29 -49.47
CA THR A 105 -9.77 -9.11 -49.54
C THR A 105 -8.50 -9.23 -48.72
N GLY A 106 -8.20 -10.41 -48.16
CA GLY A 106 -7.00 -10.67 -47.37
C GLY A 106 -6.97 -9.93 -46.02
N LYS A 107 -8.11 -9.43 -45.55
CA LYS A 107 -8.24 -8.75 -44.25
C LYS A 107 -8.58 -9.76 -43.16
N PRO A 108 -8.08 -9.57 -41.93
CA PRO A 108 -8.40 -10.44 -40.81
C PRO A 108 -9.90 -10.39 -40.47
N PRO A 109 -10.50 -11.49 -39.97
CA PRO A 109 -11.91 -11.54 -39.59
C PRO A 109 -12.19 -10.64 -38.37
N ILE A 110 -13.44 -10.22 -38.23
CA ILE A 110 -13.94 -9.42 -37.12
C ILE A 110 -14.68 -10.34 -36.15
N ASP A 111 -14.32 -10.26 -34.88
CA ASP A 111 -15.07 -10.88 -33.78
C ASP A 111 -16.08 -9.86 -33.24
N PHE A 112 -17.36 -10.17 -33.39
CA PHE A 112 -18.48 -9.31 -32.99
C PHE A 112 -18.99 -9.62 -31.58
N GLU A 113 -18.42 -10.64 -30.91
CA GLU A 113 -18.73 -10.96 -29.52
C GLU A 113 -17.72 -10.33 -28.57
N ILE A 114 -18.20 -9.48 -27.66
CA ILE A 114 -17.47 -9.16 -26.45
C ILE A 114 -17.62 -10.35 -25.50
N SER A 115 -16.69 -11.30 -25.60
CA SER A 115 -16.64 -12.40 -24.65
C SER A 115 -16.23 -11.86 -23.28
N SER A 116 -17.21 -11.71 -22.39
CA SER A 116 -16.95 -11.31 -21.00
C SER A 116 -15.93 -12.21 -20.30
N THR A 117 -15.72 -13.44 -20.79
CA THR A 117 -14.70 -14.36 -20.29
C THR A 117 -13.30 -13.97 -20.75
N LYS A 118 -13.10 -13.66 -22.05
CA LYS A 118 -11.80 -13.21 -22.59
C LYS A 118 -11.36 -11.89 -21.93
N ILE A 119 -12.30 -10.96 -21.76
CA ILE A 119 -12.08 -9.68 -21.10
C ILE A 119 -11.69 -9.86 -19.63
N ARG A 120 -12.41 -10.69 -18.87
CA ARG A 120 -12.06 -11.00 -17.47
C ARG A 120 -10.68 -11.64 -17.31
N LEU A 121 -10.24 -12.47 -18.26
CA LEU A 121 -8.89 -13.04 -18.24
C LEU A 121 -7.81 -11.96 -18.37
N LEU A 122 -8.05 -10.97 -19.23
CA LEU A 122 -7.13 -9.85 -19.42
C LEU A 122 -7.11 -8.92 -18.20
N GLU A 123 -8.28 -8.58 -17.67
CA GLU A 123 -8.42 -7.81 -16.42
C GLU A 123 -7.74 -8.48 -15.23
N HIS A 124 -7.88 -9.80 -15.11
CA HIS A 124 -7.22 -10.56 -14.07
C HIS A 124 -5.69 -10.47 -14.20
N SER A 125 -5.17 -10.64 -15.42
CA SER A 125 -3.73 -10.55 -15.71
C SER A 125 -3.18 -9.15 -15.39
N PHE A 126 -3.90 -8.12 -15.81
CA PHE A 126 -3.54 -6.72 -15.54
C PHE A 126 -3.63 -6.38 -14.04
N THR A 127 -4.62 -6.91 -13.33
CA THR A 127 -4.75 -6.74 -11.88
C THR A 127 -3.55 -7.34 -11.13
N LEU A 128 -3.07 -8.51 -11.56
CA LEU A 128 -1.87 -9.13 -10.99
C LEU A 128 -0.63 -8.25 -11.21
N GLU A 129 -0.43 -7.72 -12.42
CA GLU A 129 0.68 -6.82 -12.73
C GLU A 129 0.62 -5.50 -11.95
N ARG A 130 -0.58 -4.91 -11.83
CA ARG A 130 -0.81 -3.72 -11.03
C ARG A 130 -0.41 -3.96 -9.58
N ASN A 131 -0.78 -5.12 -9.04
CA ASN A 131 -0.41 -5.57 -7.71
C ASN A 131 1.05 -6.06 -7.63
N GLN A 132 1.89 -5.83 -8.66
CA GLN A 132 3.30 -6.23 -8.73
C GLN A 132 3.57 -7.74 -8.63
N ALA A 133 2.54 -8.59 -8.80
CA ALA A 133 2.69 -10.04 -8.88
C ALA A 133 3.16 -10.44 -10.29
N TYR A 134 4.36 -9.97 -10.68
CA TYR A 134 4.83 -10.00 -12.07
C TYR A 134 4.97 -11.41 -12.63
N LYS A 135 5.37 -12.38 -11.81
CA LYS A 135 5.49 -13.78 -12.23
C LYS A 135 4.13 -14.37 -12.55
N GLU A 136 3.15 -14.17 -11.68
CA GLU A 136 1.78 -14.62 -11.83
C GLU A 136 1.11 -13.90 -13.01
N ALA A 137 1.33 -12.59 -13.14
CA ALA A 137 0.84 -11.77 -14.25
C ALA A 137 1.38 -12.28 -15.59
N TYR A 138 2.69 -12.52 -15.70
CA TYR A 138 3.30 -13.09 -16.90
C TYR A 138 2.65 -14.41 -17.32
N GLN A 139 2.40 -15.31 -16.36
CA GLN A 139 1.74 -16.59 -16.60
C GLN A 139 0.26 -16.42 -16.99
N ALA A 140 -0.45 -15.50 -16.34
CA ALA A 140 -1.85 -15.20 -16.64
C ALA A 140 -2.01 -14.60 -18.05
N TYR A 141 -1.12 -13.69 -18.42
CA TYR A 141 -1.01 -13.15 -19.77
C TYR A 141 -0.71 -14.24 -20.81
N GLY A 142 0.26 -15.12 -20.56
CA GLY A 142 0.58 -16.21 -21.48
C GLY A 142 -0.57 -17.20 -21.68
N LYS A 143 -1.40 -17.44 -20.65
CA LYS A 143 -2.65 -18.22 -20.79
C LYS A 143 -3.68 -17.46 -21.63
N SER A 144 -3.84 -16.16 -21.38
CA SER A 144 -4.78 -15.29 -22.09
C SER A 144 -4.41 -15.14 -23.56
N LEU A 145 -3.12 -15.03 -23.89
CA LEU A 145 -2.61 -14.87 -25.26
C LEU A 145 -3.13 -15.94 -26.22
N LYS A 146 -3.27 -17.18 -25.75
CA LYS A 146 -3.79 -18.32 -26.54
C LYS A 146 -5.24 -18.13 -27.01
N THR A 147 -5.98 -17.20 -26.42
CA THR A 147 -7.39 -16.94 -26.71
C THR A 147 -7.60 -15.79 -27.71
N PHE A 148 -6.55 -15.03 -28.01
CA PHE A 148 -6.58 -13.89 -28.93
C PHE A 148 -5.81 -14.21 -30.22
N ALA A 149 -6.30 -13.70 -31.34
CA ALA A 149 -5.61 -13.85 -32.62
C ALA A 149 -4.34 -12.98 -32.65
N LYS A 150 -3.28 -13.46 -33.31
CA LYS A 150 -2.05 -12.68 -33.49
C LYS A 150 -2.31 -11.40 -34.28
N GLY A 151 -1.60 -10.33 -33.92
CA GLY A 151 -1.69 -9.02 -34.57
C GLY A 151 -2.94 -8.20 -34.21
N THR A 152 -3.73 -8.67 -33.25
CA THR A 152 -4.81 -7.88 -32.63
C THR A 152 -4.26 -6.95 -31.56
N ASP A 153 -5.01 -5.89 -31.23
CA ASP A 153 -4.66 -4.96 -30.14
C ASP A 153 -4.51 -5.72 -28.81
N GLU A 154 -5.38 -6.69 -28.54
CA GLU A 154 -5.32 -7.51 -27.33
C GLU A 154 -4.02 -8.34 -27.29
N SER A 155 -3.62 -8.95 -28.40
CA SER A 155 -2.35 -9.70 -28.46
C SER A 155 -1.12 -8.81 -28.31
N GLY A 156 -1.14 -7.60 -28.89
CA GLY A 156 -0.04 -6.62 -28.77
C GLY A 156 0.09 -6.10 -27.34
N PHE A 157 -1.04 -5.78 -26.70
CA PHE A 157 -1.11 -5.43 -25.29
C PHE A 157 -0.53 -6.54 -24.41
N ILE A 158 -0.98 -7.79 -24.58
CA ILE A 158 -0.53 -8.92 -23.77
C ILE A 158 0.98 -9.10 -23.88
N LEU A 159 1.54 -9.11 -25.10
CA LEU A 159 2.98 -9.29 -25.32
C LEU A 159 3.80 -8.14 -24.73
N LEU A 160 3.34 -6.89 -24.88
CA LEU A 160 4.00 -5.72 -24.29
C LEU A 160 4.09 -5.83 -22.76
N HIS A 161 2.97 -6.18 -22.12
CA HIS A 161 2.89 -6.33 -20.67
C HIS A 161 3.67 -7.56 -20.16
N GLN A 162 3.76 -8.65 -20.94
CA GLN A 162 4.65 -9.78 -20.64
C GLN A 162 6.12 -9.36 -20.64
N GLY A 163 6.55 -8.61 -21.67
CA GLY A 163 7.90 -8.06 -21.76
C GLY A 163 8.23 -7.17 -20.56
N PHE A 164 7.30 -6.31 -20.14
CA PHE A 164 7.45 -5.49 -18.94
C PHE A 164 7.58 -6.34 -17.66
N CYS A 165 6.72 -7.36 -17.47
CA CYS A 165 6.78 -8.23 -16.29
C CYS A 165 8.13 -8.94 -16.17
N LEU A 166 8.68 -9.42 -17.29
CA LEU A 166 10.01 -10.04 -17.33
C LEU A 166 11.11 -9.01 -17.03
N ALA A 167 11.03 -7.83 -17.64
CA ALA A 167 12.01 -6.76 -17.41
C ALA A 167 12.03 -6.31 -15.94
N ALA A 168 10.88 -6.18 -15.27
CA ALA A 168 10.78 -5.86 -13.85
C ALA A 168 11.45 -6.92 -12.94
N GLN A 169 11.47 -8.18 -13.38
CA GLN A 169 12.12 -9.30 -12.69
C GLN A 169 13.62 -9.43 -13.03
N GLY A 170 14.14 -8.67 -13.99
CA GLY A 170 15.53 -8.75 -14.44
C GLY A 170 15.79 -9.76 -15.56
N GLU A 171 14.74 -10.40 -16.08
CA GLU A 171 14.80 -11.37 -17.16
C GLU A 171 14.91 -10.66 -18.52
N PHE A 172 15.95 -9.85 -18.69
CA PHE A 172 16.06 -8.90 -19.80
C PHE A 172 16.10 -9.57 -21.18
N ASP A 173 16.77 -10.72 -21.33
CA ASP A 173 16.84 -11.40 -22.62
C ASP A 173 15.48 -11.98 -23.04
N HIS A 174 14.75 -12.56 -22.09
CA HIS A 174 13.38 -13.01 -22.31
C HIS A 174 12.44 -11.82 -22.59
N ALA A 175 12.60 -10.73 -21.86
CA ALA A 175 11.81 -9.51 -22.07
C ALA A 175 12.00 -8.95 -23.48
N LEU A 176 13.25 -8.85 -23.96
CA LEU A 176 13.54 -8.38 -25.31
C LEU A 176 12.88 -9.25 -26.38
N LYS A 177 12.90 -10.56 -26.23
CA LYS A 177 12.24 -11.50 -27.16
C LYS A 177 10.72 -11.29 -27.24
N ASP A 178 10.07 -11.09 -26.10
CA ASP A 178 8.62 -10.84 -26.06
C ASP A 178 8.28 -9.46 -26.65
N LEU A 179 9.13 -8.45 -26.44
CA LEU A 179 8.98 -7.12 -27.04
C LEU A 179 9.25 -7.12 -28.57
N GLU A 180 10.23 -7.87 -29.05
CA GLU A 180 10.47 -8.09 -30.48
C GLU A 180 9.25 -8.73 -31.15
N SER A 181 8.60 -9.67 -30.46
CA SER A 181 7.36 -10.27 -30.95
C SER A 181 6.23 -9.23 -31.12
N VAL A 182 6.20 -8.15 -30.33
CA VAL A 182 5.26 -7.03 -30.55
C VAL A 182 5.58 -6.31 -31.86
N LEU A 183 6.85 -6.02 -32.13
CA LEU A 183 7.28 -5.33 -33.36
C LEU A 183 6.95 -6.15 -34.61
N GLU A 184 7.12 -7.47 -34.55
CA GLU A 184 6.84 -8.38 -35.66
C GLU A 184 5.34 -8.57 -35.92
N ASN A 185 4.56 -8.76 -34.86
CA ASN A 185 3.14 -9.14 -34.98
C ASN A 185 2.19 -7.94 -35.02
N ASN A 186 2.60 -6.78 -34.49
CA ASN A 186 1.78 -5.57 -34.40
C ASN A 186 2.46 -4.33 -35.02
N PRO A 187 3.01 -4.41 -36.26
CA PRO A 187 3.77 -3.31 -36.85
C PRO A 187 2.91 -2.07 -37.08
N GLY A 188 3.48 -0.89 -36.84
CA GLY A 188 2.82 0.40 -37.05
C GLY A 188 1.73 0.75 -36.03
N THR A 189 1.59 -0.03 -34.95
CA THR A 189 0.68 0.25 -33.84
C THR A 189 1.38 1.03 -32.73
N VAL A 190 0.59 1.62 -31.80
CA VAL A 190 1.14 2.28 -30.59
C VAL A 190 1.95 1.29 -29.74
N PHE A 191 1.53 0.03 -29.67
CA PHE A 191 2.25 -1.01 -28.92
C PHE A 191 3.65 -1.27 -29.48
N ALA A 192 3.83 -1.24 -30.81
CA ALA A 192 5.15 -1.39 -31.41
C ALA A 192 6.07 -0.21 -31.06
N ASN A 193 5.54 1.02 -31.05
CA ASN A 193 6.31 2.19 -30.61
C ASN A 193 6.73 2.06 -29.15
N ASP A 194 5.80 1.68 -28.26
CA ASP A 194 6.11 1.51 -26.84
C ASP A 194 7.05 0.34 -26.61
N ALA A 195 6.90 -0.78 -27.32
CA ALA A 195 7.83 -1.90 -27.26
C ALA A 195 9.26 -1.49 -27.63
N ALA A 196 9.43 -0.71 -28.71
CA ALA A 196 10.74 -0.18 -29.11
C ALA A 196 11.37 0.70 -28.02
N ILE A 197 10.56 1.53 -27.35
CA ILE A 197 11.02 2.36 -26.23
C ILE A 197 11.43 1.48 -25.04
N LEU A 198 10.60 0.51 -24.64
CA LEU A 198 10.92 -0.41 -23.56
C LEU A 198 12.20 -1.21 -23.86
N MET A 199 12.39 -1.68 -25.11
CA MET A 199 13.62 -2.36 -25.53
C MET A 199 14.85 -1.48 -25.36
N ALA A 200 14.80 -0.22 -25.83
CA ALA A 200 15.91 0.72 -25.69
C ALA A 200 16.26 0.96 -24.21
N VAL A 201 15.24 1.04 -23.37
CA VAL A 201 15.39 1.22 -21.92
C VAL A 201 16.00 -0.04 -21.26
N VAL A 202 15.58 -1.24 -21.64
CA VAL A 202 16.17 -2.52 -21.19
C VAL A 202 17.64 -2.61 -21.60
N GLN A 203 17.96 -2.28 -22.85
CA GLN A 203 19.33 -2.27 -23.36
C GLN A 203 20.21 -1.28 -22.59
N LYS A 204 19.70 -0.08 -22.30
CA LYS A 204 20.40 0.91 -21.46
C LYS A 204 20.66 0.38 -20.06
N SER A 205 19.68 -0.32 -19.45
CA SER A 205 19.86 -0.96 -18.14
C SER A 205 20.97 -2.02 -18.16
N LYS A 206 21.03 -2.86 -19.21
CA LYS A 206 22.11 -3.83 -19.42
C LYS A 206 23.48 -3.15 -19.55
N GLN A 207 23.56 -2.04 -20.29
CA GLN A 207 24.80 -1.29 -20.46
C GLN A 207 25.27 -0.64 -19.16
N SER A 208 24.37 0.05 -18.44
CA SER A 208 24.67 0.61 -17.13
C SER A 208 25.09 -0.46 -16.13
N ALA A 209 24.58 -1.69 -16.26
CA ALA A 209 25.01 -2.76 -15.38
C ALA A 209 26.49 -3.13 -15.57
N LYS A 210 26.97 -3.19 -16.82
CA LYS A 210 28.39 -3.41 -17.13
C LYS A 210 29.27 -2.28 -16.60
N GLU A 211 28.85 -1.04 -16.81
CA GLU A 211 29.57 0.14 -16.29
C GLU A 211 29.69 0.10 -14.76
N ILE A 212 28.66 -0.36 -14.06
CA ILE A 212 28.71 -0.51 -12.60
C ILE A 212 29.68 -1.63 -12.18
N GLU A 213 29.70 -2.75 -12.90
CA GLU A 213 30.63 -3.86 -12.64
C GLU A 213 32.10 -3.43 -12.83
N GLU A 214 32.37 -2.56 -13.80
CA GLU A 214 33.72 -2.05 -14.10
C GLU A 214 34.20 -0.93 -13.17
N ASN A 215 33.29 -0.08 -12.66
CA ASN A 215 33.65 1.13 -11.91
C ASN A 215 33.51 1.00 -10.37
N PHE A 216 32.95 -0.10 -9.85
CA PHE A 216 32.75 -0.28 -8.42
C PHE A 216 33.26 -1.65 -7.93
N ASP A 217 34.20 -1.60 -6.99
CA ASP A 217 34.91 -2.79 -6.53
C ASP A 217 34.14 -3.59 -5.46
N SER A 218 33.40 -2.91 -4.59
CA SER A 218 32.71 -3.56 -3.47
C SER A 218 31.26 -3.94 -3.82
N PRO A 219 30.74 -5.09 -3.32
CA PRO A 219 29.34 -5.45 -3.49
C PRO A 219 28.36 -4.40 -2.97
N GLU A 220 28.70 -3.72 -1.87
CA GLU A 220 27.85 -2.68 -1.27
C GLU A 220 27.78 -1.43 -2.16
N SER A 221 28.91 -0.99 -2.72
CA SER A 221 28.96 0.12 -3.67
C SER A 221 28.20 -0.20 -4.96
N ARG A 222 28.34 -1.42 -5.48
CA ARG A 222 27.56 -1.89 -6.63
C ARG A 222 26.07 -1.93 -6.33
N ALA A 223 25.67 -2.47 -5.18
CA ALA A 223 24.27 -2.51 -4.77
C ALA A 223 23.65 -1.10 -4.73
N ARG A 224 24.33 -0.11 -4.14
CA ARG A 224 23.87 1.29 -4.16
C ARG A 224 23.78 1.85 -5.58
N ALA A 225 24.77 1.58 -6.43
CA ALA A 225 24.78 2.06 -7.80
C ALA A 225 23.65 1.44 -8.63
N TYR A 226 23.41 0.13 -8.51
CA TYR A 226 22.29 -0.56 -9.16
C TYR A 226 20.96 -0.02 -8.67
N PHE A 227 20.82 0.19 -7.36
CA PHE A 227 19.61 0.76 -6.78
C PHE A 227 19.32 2.14 -7.36
N ALA A 228 20.33 3.01 -7.45
CA ALA A 228 20.21 4.34 -8.05
C ALA A 228 19.84 4.32 -9.55
N LYS A 229 20.10 3.21 -10.26
CA LYS A 229 19.70 2.98 -11.66
C LYS A 229 18.42 2.12 -11.79
N GLY A 230 17.74 1.83 -10.68
CA GLY A 230 16.52 1.02 -10.66
C GLY A 230 16.70 -0.43 -11.09
N ASN A 231 17.94 -0.94 -11.09
CA ASN A 231 18.24 -2.34 -11.42
C ASN A 231 18.16 -3.21 -10.16
N TYR A 232 16.95 -3.33 -9.62
CA TYR A 232 16.64 -4.05 -8.39
C TYR A 232 17.04 -5.54 -8.38
N PRO A 233 16.92 -6.31 -9.49
CA PRO A 233 17.43 -7.68 -9.55
C PRO A 233 18.93 -7.76 -9.26
N LYS A 234 19.73 -6.87 -9.86
CA LYS A 234 21.19 -6.79 -9.62
C LYS A 234 21.53 -6.37 -8.19
N VAL A 235 20.70 -5.53 -7.56
CA VAL A 235 20.83 -5.24 -6.12
C VAL A 235 20.76 -6.54 -5.33
N LEU A 236 19.73 -7.37 -5.56
CA LEU A 236 19.54 -8.63 -4.84
C LEU A 236 20.69 -9.63 -5.11
N GLU A 237 21.25 -9.65 -6.31
CA GLU A 237 22.46 -10.44 -6.62
C GLU A 237 23.65 -10.02 -5.75
N GLU A 238 23.87 -8.72 -5.53
CA GLU A 238 24.98 -8.25 -4.67
C GLU A 238 24.75 -8.58 -3.19
N PHE A 239 23.49 -8.54 -2.72
CA PHE A 239 23.14 -9.01 -1.37
C PHE A 239 23.37 -10.51 -1.18
N ALA A 240 23.26 -11.31 -2.24
CA ALA A 240 23.59 -12.74 -2.17
C ALA A 240 25.11 -12.99 -2.04
N LYS A 241 25.94 -12.04 -2.48
CA LYS A 241 27.41 -12.12 -2.44
C LYS A 241 28.00 -11.62 -1.11
N SER A 242 27.30 -10.73 -0.40
CA SER A 242 27.82 -10.10 0.83
C SER A 242 26.71 -9.79 1.82
N ASN A 243 26.99 -9.98 3.11
CA ASN A 243 26.08 -9.63 4.18
C ASN A 243 26.16 -8.13 4.51
N MET A 244 25.22 -7.35 3.99
CA MET A 244 25.14 -5.91 4.21
C MET A 244 24.11 -5.62 5.32
N THR A 245 24.56 -5.15 6.49
CA THR A 245 23.73 -5.14 7.71
C THR A 245 23.18 -3.78 8.09
N SER A 246 23.60 -2.69 7.44
CA SER A 246 23.12 -1.34 7.77
C SER A 246 21.62 -1.20 7.50
N ALA A 247 20.95 -0.31 8.25
CA ALA A 247 19.51 -0.09 8.11
C ALA A 247 19.15 0.39 6.69
N GLU A 248 19.97 1.27 6.11
CA GLU A 248 19.86 1.73 4.72
C GLU A 248 19.95 0.56 3.73
N MET A 249 20.97 -0.31 3.86
CA MET A 249 21.12 -1.44 2.94
C MET A 249 19.96 -2.43 3.08
N LYS A 250 19.50 -2.72 4.30
CA LYS A 250 18.29 -3.54 4.49
C LYS A 250 17.04 -2.91 3.87
N TYR A 251 16.90 -1.59 3.92
CA TYR A 251 15.81 -0.89 3.23
C TYR A 251 15.92 -1.04 1.71
N ILE A 252 17.11 -0.84 1.14
CA ILE A 252 17.40 -1.04 -0.28
C ILE A 252 17.07 -2.48 -0.71
N GLN A 253 17.40 -3.46 0.11
CA GLN A 253 17.08 -4.87 -0.13
C GLN A 253 15.57 -5.10 -0.15
N ALA A 254 14.85 -4.63 0.88
CA ALA A 254 13.41 -4.75 0.98
C ALA A 254 12.69 -4.09 -0.21
N TYR A 255 13.16 -2.91 -0.62
CA TYR A 255 12.66 -2.20 -1.80
C TYR A 255 12.92 -2.96 -3.09
N SER A 256 14.08 -3.58 -3.20
CA SER A 256 14.41 -4.38 -4.37
C SER A 256 13.56 -5.65 -4.44
N PHE A 257 13.25 -6.29 -3.31
CA PHE A 257 12.26 -7.37 -3.26
C PHE A 257 10.87 -6.89 -3.68
N GLU A 258 10.44 -5.71 -3.22
CA GLU A 258 9.15 -5.14 -3.60
C GLU A 258 9.04 -4.97 -5.11
N LYS A 259 10.00 -4.25 -5.71
CA LYS A 259 9.96 -3.89 -7.13
C LYS A 259 10.21 -5.06 -8.08
N THR A 260 10.71 -6.18 -7.59
CA THR A 260 10.83 -7.44 -8.35
C THR A 260 9.63 -8.37 -8.15
N GLY A 261 8.62 -7.97 -7.35
CA GLY A 261 7.39 -8.73 -7.12
C GLY A 261 7.45 -9.74 -5.97
N ASN A 262 8.55 -9.77 -5.22
CA ASN A 262 8.72 -10.63 -4.04
C ASN A 262 8.08 -10.00 -2.78
N GLN A 263 6.79 -9.72 -2.85
CA GLN A 263 6.08 -8.90 -1.87
C GLN A 263 6.12 -9.45 -0.45
N ASN A 264 5.96 -10.76 -0.26
CA ASN A 264 5.94 -11.34 1.09
C ASN A 264 7.27 -11.10 1.83
N VAL A 265 8.38 -11.24 1.09
CA VAL A 265 9.72 -10.97 1.62
C VAL A 265 9.88 -9.48 1.90
N ALA A 266 9.46 -8.62 0.96
CA ALA A 266 9.51 -7.17 1.14
C ALA A 266 8.73 -6.71 2.38
N ILE A 267 7.50 -7.20 2.59
CA ILE A 267 6.66 -6.88 3.75
C ILE A 267 7.38 -7.30 5.04
N THR A 268 7.97 -8.50 5.05
CA THR A 268 8.69 -9.03 6.21
C THR A 268 9.89 -8.15 6.55
N GLU A 269 10.71 -7.78 5.56
CA GLU A 269 11.88 -6.92 5.80
C GLU A 269 11.51 -5.48 6.15
N TYR A 270 10.51 -4.91 5.49
CA TYR A 270 9.99 -3.58 5.86
C TYR A 270 9.41 -3.57 7.27
N ALA A 271 8.70 -4.61 7.70
CA ALA A 271 8.18 -4.68 9.06
C ALA A 271 9.32 -4.69 10.08
N LYS A 272 10.40 -5.45 9.85
CA LYS A 272 11.57 -5.43 10.74
C LYS A 272 12.17 -4.03 10.89
N LEU A 273 12.16 -3.22 9.83
CA LEU A 273 12.68 -1.85 9.83
C LEU A 273 11.69 -0.85 10.45
N ALA A 274 10.42 -0.92 10.06
CA ALA A 274 9.36 0.00 10.48
C ALA A 274 8.99 -0.14 11.98
N PHE A 275 9.08 -1.35 12.51
CA PHE A 275 8.81 -1.69 13.91
C PHE A 275 10.12 -1.86 14.70
N SER A 276 11.07 -0.95 14.45
CA SER A 276 12.32 -0.80 15.20
C SER A 276 12.41 0.59 15.84
N ASN A 277 13.27 0.71 16.85
CA ASN A 277 13.65 1.96 17.50
C ASN A 277 15.07 2.42 17.13
N THR A 278 15.78 1.71 16.25
CA THR A 278 17.20 2.00 15.93
C THR A 278 17.41 3.18 14.99
N ASP A 279 16.57 3.32 13.95
CA ASP A 279 16.70 4.37 12.94
C ASP A 279 15.31 4.88 12.56
N LYS A 280 14.98 6.09 13.01
CA LYS A 280 13.65 6.68 12.83
C LYS A 280 13.37 7.00 11.36
N GLU A 281 14.36 7.48 10.60
CA GLU A 281 14.18 7.86 9.20
C GLU A 281 13.92 6.64 8.33
N ILE A 282 14.71 5.58 8.52
CA ILE A 282 14.50 4.31 7.82
C ILE A 282 13.18 3.66 8.25
N ALA A 283 12.82 3.73 9.53
CA ALA A 283 11.53 3.22 10.00
C ALA A 283 10.35 3.93 9.34
N ILE A 284 10.42 5.26 9.16
CA ILE A 284 9.41 6.04 8.42
C ILE A 284 9.32 5.60 6.97
N LYS A 285 10.45 5.52 6.26
CA LYS A 285 10.48 5.09 4.86
C LYS A 285 9.88 3.69 4.68
N ALA A 286 10.32 2.73 5.50
CA ALA A 286 9.79 1.37 5.49
C ALA A 286 8.29 1.31 5.81
N ASN A 287 7.82 2.10 6.79
CA ASN A 287 6.41 2.16 7.14
C ASN A 287 5.55 2.69 5.98
N ARG A 288 6.01 3.74 5.30
CA ARG A 288 5.32 4.28 4.12
C ARG A 288 5.22 3.24 2.98
N ARG A 289 6.25 2.41 2.78
CA ARG A 289 6.17 1.29 1.82
C ARG A 289 5.16 0.22 2.24
N LEU A 290 5.09 -0.13 3.53
CA LEU A 290 4.03 -1.01 4.05
C LEU A 290 2.63 -0.43 3.82
N MET A 291 2.46 0.89 4.00
CA MET A 291 1.19 1.56 3.69
C MET A 291 0.85 1.44 2.20
N MET A 292 1.81 1.71 1.30
CA MET A 292 1.60 1.52 -0.14
C MET A 292 1.20 0.08 -0.48
N LEU A 293 1.90 -0.91 0.09
CA LEU A 293 1.60 -2.33 -0.12
C LEU A 293 0.19 -2.70 0.39
N GLY A 294 -0.19 -2.24 1.57
CA GLY A 294 -1.50 -2.52 2.16
C GLY A 294 -2.66 -1.81 1.45
N HIS A 295 -2.47 -0.55 1.04
CA HIS A 295 -3.53 0.29 0.47
C HIS A 295 -3.68 0.14 -1.06
N TYR A 296 -2.58 -0.01 -1.79
CA TYR A 296 -2.58 0.00 -3.26
C TYR A 296 -2.35 -1.37 -3.89
N TYR A 297 -1.50 -2.21 -3.29
CA TYR A 297 -1.03 -3.45 -3.92
C TYR A 297 -1.66 -4.73 -3.34
N ASN A 298 -2.77 -4.59 -2.61
CA ASN A 298 -3.55 -5.71 -2.09
C ASN A 298 -2.76 -6.68 -1.17
N ALA A 299 -1.75 -6.17 -0.43
CA ALA A 299 -1.00 -6.96 0.55
C ALA A 299 -1.82 -7.33 1.80
N GLY A 300 -3.06 -6.85 1.90
CA GLY A 300 -4.00 -7.16 2.98
C GLY A 300 -4.29 -5.95 3.87
N ASN A 301 -5.56 -5.83 4.28
CA ASN A 301 -6.03 -4.73 5.13
C ASN A 301 -5.31 -4.68 6.48
N GLU A 302 -4.81 -5.81 6.98
CA GLU A 302 -4.14 -5.84 8.29
C GLU A 302 -2.77 -5.18 8.25
N ILE A 303 -2.03 -5.33 7.14
CA ILE A 303 -0.77 -4.59 6.90
C ILE A 303 -1.04 -3.08 6.88
N ALA A 304 -2.09 -2.66 6.17
CA ALA A 304 -2.50 -1.25 6.16
C ALA A 304 -2.78 -0.73 7.58
N LYS A 305 -3.61 -1.45 8.37
CA LYS A 305 -3.97 -1.05 9.74
C LYS A 305 -2.76 -0.95 10.69
N ILE A 306 -1.84 -1.90 10.67
CA ILE A 306 -0.66 -1.84 11.55
C ILE A 306 0.27 -0.70 11.13
N SER A 307 0.39 -0.43 9.83
CA SER A 307 1.23 0.66 9.31
C SER A 307 0.63 2.04 9.58
N ASP A 308 -0.70 2.18 9.53
CA ASP A 308 -1.44 3.38 9.94
C ASP A 308 -1.13 3.72 11.41
N LYS A 309 -1.28 2.75 12.31
CA LYS A 309 -0.97 2.95 13.74
C LYS A 309 0.50 3.28 13.99
N ASN A 310 1.40 2.61 13.27
CA ASN A 310 2.82 2.86 13.42
C ASN A 310 3.23 4.25 12.89
N ALA A 311 2.51 4.82 11.93
CA ALA A 311 2.74 6.20 11.48
C ALA A 311 2.49 7.22 12.61
N GLU A 312 1.49 7.00 13.47
CA GLU A 312 1.25 7.83 14.65
C GLU A 312 2.43 7.76 15.63
N ARG A 313 2.97 6.57 15.87
CA ARG A 313 4.16 6.37 16.72
C ARG A 313 5.37 7.10 16.15
N LEU A 314 5.57 7.02 14.84
CA LEU A 314 6.71 7.63 14.15
C LEU A 314 6.56 9.15 13.96
N GLY A 315 5.36 9.70 14.14
CA GLY A 315 5.06 11.11 13.91
C GLY A 315 4.91 11.45 12.42
N ASP A 316 4.56 10.48 11.58
CA ASP A 316 4.41 10.58 10.13
C ASP A 316 2.93 10.66 9.68
N THR A 317 2.08 11.25 10.51
CA THR A 317 0.62 11.21 10.34
C THR A 317 0.13 11.97 9.11
N SER A 318 0.84 13.03 8.69
CA SER A 318 0.44 13.84 7.54
C SER A 318 0.55 13.05 6.24
N GLU A 319 1.73 12.48 5.95
CA GLU A 319 1.95 11.70 4.72
C GLU A 319 1.13 10.40 4.75
N ALA A 320 1.00 9.77 5.93
CA ALA A 320 0.13 8.61 6.12
C ALA A 320 -1.34 8.91 5.76
N SER A 321 -1.86 10.06 6.19
CA SER A 321 -3.23 10.50 5.86
C SER A 321 -3.40 10.75 4.37
N GLU A 322 -2.40 11.32 3.70
CA GLU A 322 -2.42 11.50 2.23
C GLU A 322 -2.49 10.16 1.49
N ILE A 323 -1.64 9.19 1.88
CA ILE A 323 -1.63 7.84 1.29
C ILE A 323 -2.99 7.16 1.44
N LYS A 324 -3.54 7.20 2.65
CA LYS A 324 -4.84 6.61 2.96
C LYS A 324 -5.96 7.26 2.17
N ALA A 325 -6.07 8.59 2.21
CA ALA A 325 -7.13 9.33 1.53
C ALA A 325 -7.07 9.15 0.00
N SER A 326 -5.86 9.10 -0.57
CA SER A 326 -5.68 8.83 -1.99
C SER A 326 -6.14 7.41 -2.37
N SER A 327 -5.85 6.41 -1.53
CA SER A 327 -6.29 5.03 -1.76
C SER A 327 -7.81 4.84 -1.62
N GLU A 328 -8.47 5.60 -0.74
CA GLU A 328 -9.92 5.50 -0.55
C GLU A 328 -10.71 5.96 -1.78
N LYS A 329 -10.16 6.89 -2.56
CA LYS A 329 -10.75 7.28 -3.87
C LYS A 329 -10.87 6.08 -4.81
N LEU A 330 -9.96 5.10 -4.73
CA LEU A 330 -10.03 3.87 -5.51
C LEU A 330 -11.13 2.92 -5.03
N LYS A 331 -11.44 2.92 -3.72
CA LYS A 331 -12.45 2.05 -3.12
C LYS A 331 -13.88 2.57 -3.33
N ARG A 332 -14.07 3.90 -3.34
CA ARG A 332 -15.40 4.53 -3.50
C ARG A 332 -15.97 4.33 -4.91
N THR A 333 -15.13 4.37 -5.95
CA THR A 333 -15.55 4.05 -7.32
C THR A 333 -16.14 2.63 -7.44
N ASN A 334 -15.61 1.66 -6.68
CA ASN A 334 -16.14 0.30 -6.65
C ASN A 334 -17.45 0.14 -5.84
N THR A 335 -17.83 1.10 -4.99
CA THR A 335 -18.94 0.94 -4.03
C THR A 335 -20.18 1.75 -4.43
N GLU A 336 -20.01 2.93 -5.05
CA GLU A 336 -21.14 3.79 -5.45
C GLU A 336 -21.94 3.21 -6.64
N GLU A 337 -21.38 2.27 -7.42
CA GLU A 337 -22.13 1.55 -8.47
C GLU A 337 -22.81 0.26 -8.00
N ASN A 338 -22.53 -0.21 -6.77
CA ASN A 338 -23.17 -1.41 -6.21
C ASN A 338 -24.51 -1.10 -5.49
N LEU A 339 -24.90 0.17 -5.36
CA LEU A 339 -26.18 0.56 -4.76
C LEU A 339 -27.38 0.52 -5.74
N SER A 340 -27.15 0.32 -7.04
CA SER A 340 -28.20 0.33 -8.07
C SER A 340 -28.64 -1.07 -8.55
N ASN A 341 -28.09 -2.15 -7.99
CA ASN A 341 -28.56 -3.52 -8.24
C ASN A 341 -28.75 -4.29 -6.92
N SER A 342 -29.80 -3.95 -6.18
CA SER A 342 -30.34 -4.85 -5.16
C SER A 342 -31.13 -5.97 -5.86
N ASP A 343 -30.45 -7.06 -6.21
CA ASP A 343 -31.04 -8.41 -6.21
C ASP A 343 -29.97 -9.45 -6.56
N LYS A 344 -29.24 -9.87 -5.53
CA LYS A 344 -28.86 -11.26 -5.23
C LYS A 344 -27.82 -11.25 -4.10
N THR A 345 -28.38 -11.21 -2.90
CA THR A 345 -27.75 -11.68 -1.66
C THR A 345 -27.18 -13.08 -1.87
N ASN A 346 -26.03 -13.32 -1.22
CA ASN A 346 -25.33 -14.60 -1.03
C ASN A 346 -24.34 -14.99 -2.12
N ARG A 347 -23.11 -14.41 -2.08
CA ARG A 347 -21.82 -15.13 -2.31
C ARG A 347 -20.52 -14.29 -2.29
N ILE A 348 -20.46 -13.12 -1.66
CA ILE A 348 -19.20 -12.32 -1.60
C ILE A 348 -18.59 -12.23 -0.19
N ASP A 349 -19.23 -12.80 0.84
CA ASP A 349 -18.71 -12.74 2.22
C ASP A 349 -17.78 -13.91 2.64
N GLU A 350 -17.35 -14.78 1.73
CA GLU A 350 -16.41 -15.87 2.05
C GLU A 350 -15.24 -15.94 1.08
N LYS A 351 -14.37 -14.93 1.13
CA LYS A 351 -12.94 -15.17 0.95
C LYS A 351 -12.18 -14.31 1.96
N LYS A 352 -12.15 -14.82 3.19
CA LYS A 352 -11.08 -14.53 4.15
C LYS A 352 -9.77 -14.54 3.35
N SER A 353 -9.13 -13.38 3.23
CA SER A 353 -7.78 -13.26 2.74
C SER A 353 -6.91 -14.22 3.57
N LEU A 354 -6.59 -15.38 3.01
CA LEU A 354 -5.62 -16.29 3.59
C LEU A 354 -4.25 -15.63 3.38
N LEU A 355 -3.94 -14.65 4.24
CA LEU A 355 -2.58 -14.17 4.44
C LEU A 355 -1.70 -15.41 4.60
N SER A 356 -0.57 -15.47 3.90
CA SER A 356 0.37 -16.57 4.11
C SER A 356 0.74 -16.65 5.59
N SER A 357 1.10 -17.84 6.08
CA SER A 357 1.51 -18.02 7.48
C SER A 357 2.61 -17.05 7.89
N GLU A 358 3.51 -16.69 6.97
CA GLU A 358 4.56 -15.69 7.24
C GLU A 358 3.98 -14.29 7.51
N ILE A 359 2.99 -13.85 6.72
CA ILE A 359 2.41 -12.51 6.88
C ILE A 359 1.59 -12.41 8.18
N GLN A 360 0.92 -13.49 8.59
CA GLN A 360 0.22 -13.52 9.87
C GLN A 360 1.19 -13.38 11.06
N GLU A 361 2.36 -14.01 10.97
CA GLU A 361 3.40 -13.87 11.98
C GLU A 361 3.95 -12.43 12.03
N VAL A 362 4.17 -11.81 10.88
CA VAL A 362 4.60 -10.40 10.78
C VAL A 362 3.58 -9.49 11.46
N VAL A 363 2.29 -9.62 11.14
CA VAL A 363 1.22 -8.82 11.76
C VAL A 363 1.22 -9.00 13.28
N SER A 364 1.29 -10.24 13.76
CA SER A 364 1.27 -10.54 15.19
C SER A 364 2.45 -9.91 15.94
N LYS A 365 3.66 -9.98 15.37
CA LYS A 365 4.87 -9.37 15.96
C LYS A 365 4.78 -7.85 15.96
N SER A 366 4.31 -7.26 14.86
CA SER A 366 4.11 -5.82 14.74
C SER A 366 3.08 -5.29 15.74
N GLU A 367 1.96 -5.98 15.93
CA GLU A 367 0.95 -5.61 16.93
C GLU A 367 1.49 -5.70 18.36
N ALA A 368 2.24 -6.77 18.68
CA ALA A 368 2.89 -6.92 19.98
C ALA A 368 3.89 -5.78 20.24
N PHE A 369 4.67 -5.39 19.23
CA PHE A 369 5.58 -4.26 19.32
C PHE A 369 4.85 -2.95 19.59
N LEU A 370 3.77 -2.65 18.85
CA LEU A 370 2.97 -1.44 19.06
C LEU A 370 2.35 -1.40 20.45
N LYS A 371 1.79 -2.52 20.91
CA LYS A 371 1.21 -2.61 22.25
C LYS A 371 2.26 -2.32 23.33
N LYS A 372 3.46 -2.90 23.20
CA LYS A 372 4.57 -2.64 24.11
C LYS A 372 4.97 -1.16 24.10
N ALA A 373 5.09 -0.55 22.92
CA ALA A 373 5.44 0.86 22.79
C ALA A 373 4.35 1.80 23.37
N GLU A 374 3.07 1.44 23.25
CA GLU A 374 1.98 2.17 23.91
C GLU A 374 2.02 2.04 25.43
N GLU A 375 2.33 0.86 25.95
CA GLU A 375 2.48 0.60 27.39
C GLU A 375 3.68 1.37 27.96
N GLU A 376 4.82 1.37 27.27
CA GLU A 376 6.01 2.17 27.62
C GLU A 376 5.67 3.67 27.64
N LYS A 377 4.99 4.18 26.60
CA LYS A 377 4.53 5.59 26.56
C LYS A 377 3.54 5.93 27.67
N LYS A 378 2.66 4.99 28.06
CA LYS A 378 1.74 5.17 29.21
C LYS A 378 2.48 5.15 30.54
N ALA A 379 3.52 4.33 30.68
CA ALA A 379 4.36 4.27 31.88
C ALA A 379 5.22 5.53 32.03
N GLU A 380 5.78 6.05 30.93
CA GLU A 380 6.52 7.32 30.91
C GLU A 380 5.63 8.53 31.21
N ALA A 381 4.36 8.49 30.78
CA ALA A 381 3.37 9.55 31.03
C ALA A 381 2.72 9.50 32.42
N LYS A 382 3.10 8.55 33.29
CA LYS A 382 2.55 8.46 34.65
C LYS A 382 3.09 9.60 35.52
N ASN A 383 2.20 10.28 36.24
CA ASN A 383 2.60 11.28 37.24
C ASN A 383 3.13 10.56 38.49
N TYR A 384 4.16 11.12 39.13
CA TYR A 384 4.72 10.58 40.37
C TYR A 384 4.66 11.62 41.49
N ILE A 385 4.52 11.15 42.73
CA ILE A 385 4.74 11.96 43.93
C ILE A 385 6.26 12.05 44.13
N ALA A 386 6.78 13.27 44.16
CA ALA A 386 8.19 13.56 44.43
C ALA A 386 8.35 14.04 45.88
N ILE A 387 9.23 13.38 46.64
CA ILE A 387 9.65 13.77 47.98
C ILE A 387 11.06 14.38 47.87
N GLN A 388 11.17 15.65 48.24
CA GLN A 388 12.46 16.30 48.44
C GLN A 388 12.94 15.98 49.85
N VAL A 389 14.12 15.37 49.96
CA VAL A 389 14.80 15.07 51.22
C VAL A 389 16.03 15.97 51.32
N SER A 390 16.38 16.44 52.52
CA SER A 390 17.52 17.32 52.72
C SER A 390 18.82 16.71 52.16
N ASP A 391 19.57 17.53 51.42
CA ASP A 391 20.87 17.20 50.83
C ASP A 391 20.93 15.92 49.96
N SER A 392 19.81 15.52 49.35
CA SER A 392 19.74 14.34 48.48
C SER A 392 18.84 14.50 47.26
N VAL A 393 19.01 13.58 46.31
CA VAL A 393 18.20 13.52 45.08
C VAL A 393 16.75 13.18 45.46
N PRO A 394 15.73 13.85 44.87
CA PRO A 394 14.33 13.54 45.15
C PRO A 394 14.01 12.07 44.91
N VAL A 395 13.14 11.51 45.77
CA VAL A 395 12.64 10.14 45.64
C VAL A 395 11.18 10.13 45.17
N TYR A 396 10.84 9.17 44.31
CA TYR A 396 9.58 9.16 43.57
C TYR A 396 8.74 7.92 43.88
N GLY A 397 7.41 8.09 43.95
CA GLY A 397 6.48 6.98 44.10
C GLY A 397 5.03 7.36 43.84
N ASP A 398 4.14 6.39 44.02
CA ASP A 398 2.71 6.52 43.70
C ASP A 398 1.85 6.87 44.92
N LYS A 399 2.32 6.51 46.12
CA LYS A 399 1.61 6.66 47.39
C LYS A 399 2.61 6.84 48.53
N ILE A 400 2.26 7.69 49.49
CA ILE A 400 3.01 7.90 50.73
C ILE A 400 2.11 7.55 51.91
N ILE A 401 2.66 6.88 52.92
CA ILE A 401 2.07 6.73 54.24
C ILE A 401 3.03 7.34 55.25
N ILE A 402 2.55 8.22 56.11
CA ILE A 402 3.33 8.85 57.18
C ILE A 402 2.73 8.41 58.50
N ASP A 403 3.56 7.81 59.35
CA ASP A 403 3.18 7.28 60.66
C ASP A 403 4.24 7.71 61.68
N GLY A 404 3.99 8.85 62.32
CA GLY A 404 4.96 9.49 63.21
C GLY A 404 6.28 9.81 62.50
N ASP A 405 7.38 9.29 63.05
CA ASP A 405 8.74 9.53 62.56
C ASP A 405 9.11 8.71 61.32
N GLU A 406 8.25 7.77 60.89
CA GLU A 406 8.47 6.97 59.68
C GLU A 406 7.55 7.38 58.53
N THR A 407 8.14 7.61 57.37
CA THR A 407 7.43 7.80 56.10
C THR A 407 7.74 6.67 55.13
N LYS A 408 6.71 5.95 54.68
CA LYS A 408 6.80 4.88 53.68
C LYS A 408 6.32 5.39 52.33
N LEU A 409 7.24 5.44 51.37
CA LEU A 409 6.99 5.75 49.97
C LEU A 409 6.83 4.46 49.16
N PHE A 410 5.68 4.25 48.56
CA PHE A 410 5.40 3.10 47.71
C PHE A 410 5.75 3.44 46.26
N SER A 411 6.87 2.90 45.77
CA SER A 411 7.27 2.96 44.36
C SER A 411 6.87 1.69 43.60
N ALA A 412 7.00 1.69 42.27
CA ALA A 412 6.69 0.53 41.43
C ALA A 412 7.57 -0.70 41.69
N HIS A 413 8.77 -0.52 42.26
CA HIS A 413 9.74 -1.60 42.44
C HIS A 413 9.78 -2.09 43.88
N PHE A 414 9.98 -1.19 44.85
CA PHE A 414 10.04 -1.51 46.28
C PHE A 414 9.56 -0.32 47.15
N PRO A 415 8.96 -0.57 48.33
CA PRO A 415 8.68 0.51 49.28
C PRO A 415 9.99 1.04 49.88
N ILE A 416 10.11 2.35 49.97
CA ILE A 416 11.24 3.06 50.58
C ILE A 416 10.77 3.64 51.92
N THR A 417 11.52 3.40 52.99
CA THR A 417 11.27 4.02 54.30
C THR A 417 12.24 5.17 54.50
N LEU A 418 11.69 6.35 54.82
CA LEU A 418 12.41 7.59 55.09
C LEU A 418 12.02 8.06 56.49
N ALA A 419 12.94 8.73 57.18
CA ALA A 419 12.58 9.39 58.42
C ALA A 419 11.82 10.69 58.11
N THR A 420 10.64 10.87 58.70
CA THR A 420 9.71 11.96 58.35
C THR A 420 10.36 13.35 58.48
N TYR A 421 11.23 13.54 59.48
CA TYR A 421 11.95 14.81 59.71
C TYR A 421 12.96 15.17 58.62
N THR A 422 13.34 14.23 57.74
CA THR A 422 14.27 14.50 56.64
C THR A 422 13.58 15.04 55.39
N ILE A 423 12.25 15.04 55.36
CA ILE A 423 11.45 15.44 54.20
C ILE A 423 11.23 16.95 54.25
N GLU A 424 11.67 17.67 53.22
CA GLU A 424 11.45 19.11 53.11
C GLU A 424 10.11 19.42 52.45
N SER A 425 9.80 18.71 51.36
CA SER A 425 8.55 18.94 50.64
C SER A 425 8.08 17.75 49.82
N ILE A 426 6.77 17.71 49.58
CA ILE A 426 6.11 16.75 48.71
C ILE A 426 5.42 17.51 47.60
N THR A 427 5.68 17.12 46.34
CA THR A 427 5.10 17.75 45.15
C THR A 427 4.70 16.69 44.11
N VAL A 428 3.89 17.08 43.12
CA VAL A 428 3.65 16.25 41.93
C VAL A 428 4.70 16.57 40.90
N MET A 429 5.46 15.56 40.47
CA MET A 429 6.23 15.66 39.24
C MET A 429 5.28 15.45 38.05
N LYS A 430 5.09 16.51 37.26
CA LYS A 430 4.22 16.48 36.07
C LYS A 430 5.05 16.15 34.84
N ASN A 431 4.88 14.95 34.30
CA ASN A 431 5.49 14.56 33.02
C ASN A 431 4.57 14.79 31.82
N SER A 432 3.29 15.14 32.04
CA SER A 432 2.32 15.41 30.95
C SER A 432 1.48 16.65 31.23
N VAL A 433 1.37 17.52 30.22
CA VAL A 433 0.60 18.78 30.26
C VAL A 433 -0.92 18.55 30.34
N LYS A 434 -1.40 17.36 29.93
CA LYS A 434 -2.84 17.09 29.77
C LYS A 434 -3.55 16.60 31.03
N ASN A 435 -2.83 16.11 32.04
CA ASN A 435 -3.44 15.49 33.22
C ASN A 435 -3.08 16.25 34.51
N SER A 436 -3.99 17.10 35.00
CA SER A 436 -3.83 17.81 36.27
C SER A 436 -4.15 16.90 37.46
N HIS A 437 -3.33 15.87 37.71
CA HIS A 437 -3.45 15.12 38.97
C HIS A 437 -3.09 16.08 40.11
N LYS A 438 -3.92 16.10 41.16
CA LYS A 438 -3.64 16.78 42.42
C LYS A 438 -3.13 15.76 43.44
N LEU A 439 -2.34 16.21 44.42
CA LEU A 439 -2.11 15.40 45.61
C LEU A 439 -3.35 15.44 46.47
N LEU A 440 -3.72 14.29 47.03
CA LEU A 440 -4.79 14.15 48.00
C LEU A 440 -4.18 13.76 49.32
N PHE A 441 -4.39 14.59 50.33
CA PHE A 441 -4.13 14.29 51.72
C PHE A 441 -5.33 13.52 52.28
N VAL A 442 -5.09 12.33 52.79
CA VAL A 442 -6.13 11.42 53.26
C VAL A 442 -5.91 11.13 54.74
N GLN A 443 -6.86 11.57 55.57
CA GLN A 443 -6.88 11.34 57.02
C GLN A 443 -8.34 11.13 57.44
N ASN A 444 -8.63 10.08 58.22
CA ASN A 444 -9.98 9.79 58.72
C ASN A 444 -11.09 9.75 57.64
N LYS A 445 -10.77 9.26 56.44
CA LYS A 445 -11.64 9.23 55.23
C LYS A 445 -11.94 10.59 54.59
N GLU A 446 -11.47 11.70 55.16
CA GLU A 446 -11.49 13.00 54.49
C GLU A 446 -10.35 13.07 53.47
N LYS A 447 -10.63 13.70 52.32
CA LYS A 447 -9.65 13.91 51.25
C LYS A 447 -9.49 15.40 50.99
N ILE A 448 -8.29 15.93 51.23
CA ILE A 448 -7.98 17.35 51.05
C ILE A 448 -7.01 17.47 49.86
N PRO A 449 -7.39 18.13 48.75
CA PRO A 449 -6.49 18.34 47.63
C PRO A 449 -5.42 19.39 47.95
N PHE A 450 -4.21 19.19 47.45
CA PHE A 450 -3.12 20.16 47.56
C PHE A 450 -2.13 20.06 46.39
N LEU A 451 -1.28 21.07 46.23
CA LEU A 451 -0.26 21.16 45.18
C LEU A 451 1.15 20.87 45.71
N LYS A 452 1.46 21.39 46.89
CA LYS A 452 2.74 21.21 47.58
C LYS A 452 2.47 21.04 49.06
N ALA A 453 3.16 20.11 49.71
CA ALA A 453 3.24 20.06 51.16
C ALA A 453 4.65 20.41 51.61
N ILE A 454 4.76 21.13 52.72
CA ILE A 454 6.03 21.49 53.37
C ILE A 454 5.97 20.97 54.80
N PHE A 455 7.02 20.29 55.25
CA PHE A 455 7.14 19.86 56.64
C PHE A 455 7.77 20.97 57.45
N GLU A 456 7.23 21.19 58.64
CA GLU A 456 7.70 22.19 59.59
C GLU A 456 8.37 21.48 60.77
N ASP A 457 9.26 22.20 61.46
CA ASP A 457 10.04 21.66 62.60
C ASP A 457 9.17 21.22 63.80
N ASP A 458 7.89 21.60 63.83
CA ASP A 458 6.94 21.32 64.91
C ASP A 458 6.06 20.07 64.66
N GLN A 459 6.57 19.10 63.88
CA GLN A 459 5.86 17.86 63.51
C GLN A 459 4.50 18.11 62.85
N SER A 460 4.40 19.19 62.08
CA SER A 460 3.22 19.53 61.31
C SER A 460 3.55 19.62 59.82
N ILE A 461 2.50 19.52 59.01
CA ILE A 461 2.59 19.63 57.56
C ILE A 461 1.71 20.77 57.08
N THR A 462 2.31 21.69 56.31
CA THR A 462 1.59 22.79 55.67
C THR A 462 1.22 22.37 54.25
N LEU A 463 -0.08 22.14 54.02
CA LEU A 463 -0.63 21.88 52.68
C LEU A 463 -0.90 23.19 51.97
N ILE A 464 -0.40 23.33 50.74
CA ILE A 464 -0.54 24.54 49.91
C ILE A 464 -1.40 24.21 48.70
N GLU A 465 -2.52 24.92 48.54
CA GLU A 465 -3.37 24.89 47.34
C GLU A 465 -3.62 26.31 46.84
N LYS A 466 -2.99 26.69 45.72
CA LYS A 466 -3.05 28.02 45.07
C LYS A 466 -2.82 29.18 46.06
N ASN A 467 -3.89 29.75 46.62
CA ASN A 467 -3.87 30.91 47.52
C ASN A 467 -4.23 30.54 48.97
N SER A 468 -4.41 29.25 49.26
CA SER A 468 -4.75 28.74 50.59
C SER A 468 -3.61 27.91 51.16
N LYS A 469 -3.37 28.05 52.45
CA LYS A 469 -2.45 27.24 53.24
C LYS A 469 -3.21 26.64 54.40
N LYS A 470 -3.11 25.33 54.61
CA LYS A 470 -3.72 24.63 55.73
C LYS A 470 -2.64 23.84 56.46
N LYS A 471 -2.38 24.22 57.72
CA LYS A 471 -1.44 23.53 58.60
C LYS A 471 -2.17 22.38 59.31
N ILE A 472 -1.58 21.20 59.30
CA ILE A 472 -2.16 19.98 59.89
C ILE A 472 -1.11 19.31 60.77
N ASN A 473 -1.49 18.93 61.99
CA ASN A 473 -0.60 18.21 62.90
C ASN A 473 -0.55 16.72 62.55
N LEU A 474 0.63 16.12 62.58
CA LEU A 474 0.86 14.71 62.22
C LEU A 474 0.62 13.75 63.39
N ASN A 475 -0.45 13.95 64.17
CA ASN A 475 -0.72 13.20 65.39
C ASN A 475 -1.35 11.81 65.15
N SER A 476 -1.58 11.45 63.88
CA SER A 476 -2.15 10.16 63.48
C SER A 476 -1.65 9.79 62.09
N PRO A 477 -1.68 8.50 61.71
CA PRO A 477 -1.22 8.06 60.40
C PRO A 477 -2.00 8.76 59.28
N ILE A 478 -1.26 9.28 58.30
CA ILE A 478 -1.84 9.94 57.12
C ILE A 478 -1.37 9.27 55.84
N GLN A 479 -2.18 9.39 54.80
CA GLN A 479 -1.86 8.89 53.47
C GLN A 479 -1.86 10.06 52.48
N ILE A 480 -0.85 10.13 51.62
CA ILE A 480 -0.84 11.03 50.46
C ILE A 480 -0.88 10.17 49.20
N GLU A 481 -1.84 10.45 48.32
CA GLU A 481 -2.03 9.74 47.05
C GLU A 481 -2.29 10.71 45.91
N LEU A 482 -2.09 10.28 44.67
CA LEU A 482 -2.51 11.03 43.49
C LEU A 482 -4.03 10.91 43.30
N SER A 483 -4.69 12.00 42.93
CA SER A 483 -6.10 11.97 42.52
C SER A 483 -6.28 11.06 41.31
N LYS A 484 -7.28 10.17 41.36
CA LYS A 484 -7.64 9.30 40.23
C LYS A 484 -8.17 10.08 39.03
#